data_AF-A0A429EC51-F1
#
_entry.id   AF-A0A429EC51-F1
#
_cell.length_a   1.000
_cell.length_b   1.000
_cell.length_c   1.000
_cell.angle_alpha   90.00
_cell.angle_beta   90.00
_cell.angle_gamma   90.00
#
_symmetry.space_group_name_H-M   'P 1'
#
loop_
_entity.id
_entity.type
_entity.pdbx_description
1 polymer ?
#
loop_
_entity_poly.entity_id
_entity_poly.type
_entity_poly.pdbx_seq_one_letter_code
_entity_poly.pdbx_strand_id
1 'polypeptide(L)'
;MAFEDAPDTPAHGRVLREVATHLGPRRMDEFQTWARKTHFWCELLAQIAAALARYEEMRGRIFRAVEAALLQKRYEEPLPSELLRAGVVESAVGWAWRHVLASIVAASGGGSLAALLAGGDVQRLLWPVRVIAVLMCPDAANHRAVREHCWDPIVRHAKADVRDVVRDRLTQTFPKDPWFV
;
A
#
# COMPACT_ATOMS: atom_id res chain seq x y z
N MET A 1 -18.18 -14.02 -10.28
CA MET A 1 -18.63 -12.97 -11.22
C MET A 1 -17.38 -12.21 -11.64
N ALA A 2 -16.91 -12.47 -12.86
CA ALA A 2 -15.70 -11.89 -13.41
C ALA A 2 -15.91 -10.40 -13.68
N PHE A 3 -14.83 -9.62 -13.58
CA PHE A 3 -14.78 -8.27 -14.14
C PHE A 3 -14.91 -8.37 -15.66
N GLU A 4 -16.12 -8.56 -16.17
CA GLU A 4 -16.41 -8.44 -17.60
C GLU A 4 -16.83 -6.98 -17.86
N ASP A 5 -15.79 -6.19 -18.10
CA ASP A 5 -15.61 -5.33 -19.28
C ASP A 5 -16.86 -4.73 -19.93
N ALA A 6 -16.98 -3.40 -19.83
CA ALA A 6 -17.56 -2.60 -20.90
C ALA A 6 -16.43 -2.27 -21.89
N PRO A 7 -16.42 -2.81 -23.12
CA PRO A 7 -15.27 -2.78 -24.02
C PRO A 7 -14.88 -1.38 -24.54
N ASP A 8 -15.78 -0.39 -24.47
CA ASP A 8 -15.62 0.88 -25.18
C ASP A 8 -15.24 2.08 -24.30
N THR A 9 -15.04 1.90 -22.99
CA THR A 9 -14.66 3.01 -22.09
C THR A 9 -13.20 2.87 -21.63
N PRO A 10 -12.29 3.76 -22.05
CA PRO A 10 -10.90 3.71 -21.60
C PRO A 10 -10.81 3.76 -20.06
N ALA A 11 -10.17 2.76 -19.45
CA ALA A 11 -10.01 2.69 -17.99
C ALA A 11 -9.25 3.89 -17.40
N HIS A 12 -8.41 4.54 -18.22
CA HIS A 12 -7.66 5.73 -17.85
C HIS A 12 -8.58 6.87 -17.42
N GLY A 13 -8.28 7.50 -16.28
CA GLY A 13 -9.03 8.67 -15.81
C GLY A 13 -10.43 8.37 -15.25
N ARG A 14 -10.77 7.10 -14.96
CA ARG A 14 -12.07 6.73 -14.35
C ARG A 14 -12.38 7.57 -13.11
N VAL A 15 -11.44 7.68 -12.17
CA VAL A 15 -11.62 8.47 -10.93
C VAL A 15 -11.97 9.93 -11.26
N LEU A 16 -11.26 10.56 -12.20
CA LEU A 16 -11.52 11.94 -12.61
C LEU A 16 -12.89 12.10 -13.27
N ARG A 17 -13.31 11.13 -14.08
CA ARG A 17 -14.64 11.13 -14.71
C ARG A 17 -15.75 10.96 -13.68
N GLU A 18 -15.63 10.02 -12.74
CA GLU A 18 -16.64 9.83 -11.69
C GLU A 18 -16.79 11.10 -10.83
N VAL A 19 -15.66 11.71 -10.47
CA VAL A 19 -15.67 13.00 -9.75
C VAL A 19 -16.32 14.10 -10.60
N ALA A 20 -16.01 14.17 -11.90
CA ALA A 20 -16.61 15.13 -12.80
C ALA A 20 -18.13 14.93 -12.96
N THR A 21 -18.59 13.68 -13.08
CA THR A 21 -20.01 13.33 -13.14
C THR A 21 -20.73 13.76 -11.87
N HIS A 22 -20.11 13.52 -10.71
CA HIS A 22 -20.69 13.87 -9.41
C HIS A 22 -20.75 15.38 -9.17
N LEU A 23 -19.69 16.12 -9.54
CA LEU A 23 -19.57 17.55 -9.28
C LEU A 23 -20.22 18.42 -10.35
N GLY A 24 -20.34 17.91 -11.58
CA GLY A 24 -20.66 18.69 -12.77
C GLY A 24 -19.49 19.56 -13.26
N PRO A 25 -19.55 20.07 -14.51
CA PRO A 25 -18.40 20.70 -15.17
C PRO A 25 -17.80 21.89 -14.42
N ARG A 26 -18.64 22.83 -13.97
CA ARG A 26 -18.17 24.06 -13.29
C ARG A 26 -17.41 23.77 -11.99
N ARG A 27 -17.97 22.90 -11.14
CA ARG A 27 -17.34 22.55 -9.85
C ARG A 27 -16.10 21.69 -10.06
N MET A 28 -16.07 20.87 -11.11
CA MET A 28 -14.89 20.10 -11.48
C MET A 28 -13.73 21.02 -11.88
N ASP A 29 -13.97 22.07 -12.66
CA ASP A 29 -12.93 23.04 -13.04
C ASP A 29 -12.39 23.81 -11.84
N GLU A 30 -13.28 24.25 -10.93
CA GLU A 30 -12.91 24.88 -9.66
C GLU A 30 -12.06 23.92 -8.81
N PHE A 31 -12.50 22.66 -8.68
CA PHE A 31 -11.80 21.63 -7.94
C PHE A 31 -10.43 21.32 -8.54
N GLN A 32 -10.29 21.17 -9.85
CA GLN A 32 -8.98 20.90 -10.49
C GLN A 32 -8.04 22.10 -10.39
N THR A 33 -8.56 23.31 -10.41
CA THR A 33 -7.76 24.53 -10.18
C THR A 33 -7.24 24.57 -8.75
N TRP A 34 -8.10 24.25 -7.78
CA TRP A 34 -7.71 24.15 -6.38
C TRP A 34 -6.73 22.98 -6.13
N ALA A 35 -7.04 21.78 -6.63
CA ALA A 35 -6.26 20.56 -6.44
C ALA A 35 -4.82 20.69 -6.96
N ARG A 36 -4.62 21.40 -8.07
CA ARG A 36 -3.28 21.72 -8.59
C ARG A 36 -2.50 22.65 -7.66
N LYS A 37 -3.15 23.67 -7.10
CA LYS A 37 -2.52 24.62 -6.17
C LYS A 37 -2.18 23.98 -4.82
N THR A 38 -2.99 23.02 -4.37
CA THR A 38 -2.86 22.40 -3.05
C THR A 38 -2.20 21.02 -3.07
N HIS A 39 -1.72 20.55 -4.23
CA HIS A 39 -1.12 19.23 -4.36
C HIS A 39 -2.06 18.08 -3.92
N PHE A 40 -3.37 18.27 -4.08
CA PHE A 40 -4.38 17.37 -3.51
C PHE A 40 -4.21 15.90 -3.90
N TRP A 41 -3.93 15.62 -5.19
CA TRP A 41 -3.84 14.24 -5.68
C TRP A 41 -2.64 13.48 -5.14
N CYS A 42 -1.46 14.11 -5.09
CA CYS A 42 -0.27 13.48 -4.52
C CYS A 42 -0.35 13.41 -2.99
N GLU A 43 -1.00 14.38 -2.33
CA GLU A 43 -1.35 14.28 -0.90
C GLU A 43 -2.26 13.08 -0.64
N LEU A 44 -3.35 12.94 -1.39
CA LEU A 44 -4.29 11.82 -1.25
C LEU A 44 -3.58 10.47 -1.38
N LEU A 45 -2.75 10.30 -2.41
CA LEU A 45 -2.00 9.06 -2.62
C LEU A 45 -0.96 8.81 -1.51
N ALA A 46 -0.28 9.85 -1.02
CA ALA A 46 0.64 9.74 0.10
C ALA A 46 -0.07 9.31 1.39
N GLN A 47 -1.26 9.84 1.66
CA GLN A 47 -2.06 9.44 2.80
C GLN A 47 -2.61 8.01 2.67
N ILE A 48 -2.96 7.57 1.45
CA ILE A 48 -3.31 6.17 1.19
C ILE A 48 -2.10 5.26 1.47
N ALA A 49 -0.90 5.62 1.01
CA ALA A 49 0.32 4.88 1.30
C ALA A 49 0.60 4.81 2.81
N ALA A 50 0.40 5.92 3.54
CA ALA A 50 0.54 5.96 4.99
C ALA A 50 -0.46 5.02 5.69
N ALA A 51 -1.72 5.03 5.27
CA ALA A 51 -2.76 4.18 5.84
C ALA A 51 -2.47 2.68 5.60
N LEU A 52 -2.04 2.32 4.39
CA LEU A 52 -1.66 0.95 4.06
C LEU A 52 -0.42 0.49 4.85
N ALA A 53 0.56 1.36 5.06
CA ALA A 53 1.73 1.05 5.88
C ALA A 53 1.36 0.82 7.36
N ARG A 54 0.48 1.66 7.92
CA ARG A 54 -0.06 1.47 9.29
C ARG A 54 -0.85 0.18 9.41
N TYR A 55 -1.61 -0.20 8.38
CA TYR A 55 -2.30 -1.48 8.35
C TYR A 55 -1.31 -2.65 8.46
N GLU A 56 -0.22 -2.62 7.70
CA GLU A 56 0.83 -3.66 7.78
C GLU A 56 1.47 -3.75 9.17
N GLU A 57 1.74 -2.61 9.81
CA GLU A 57 2.24 -2.59 11.19
C GLU A 57 1.24 -3.21 12.16
N MET A 58 -0.04 -2.85 12.03
CA MET A 58 -1.12 -3.40 12.85
C MET A 58 -1.25 -4.90 12.66
N ARG A 59 -1.22 -5.37 11.40
CA ARG A 59 -1.23 -6.78 11.05
C ARG A 59 -0.07 -7.53 11.72
N GLY A 60 1.14 -6.99 11.67
CA GLY A 60 2.29 -7.56 12.36
C GLY A 60 2.14 -7.63 13.89
N ARG A 61 1.49 -6.63 14.52
CA ARG A 61 1.17 -6.68 15.96
C ARG A 61 0.16 -7.77 16.29
N ILE A 62 -0.86 -7.95 15.45
CA ILE A 62 -1.86 -9.01 15.61
C ILE A 62 -1.17 -10.38 15.55
N PHE A 63 -0.27 -10.61 14.59
CA PHE A 63 0.44 -11.88 14.45
C PHE A 63 1.23 -12.22 15.71
N ARG A 64 2.06 -11.27 16.18
CA ARG A 64 2.83 -11.44 17.42
C ARG A 64 1.95 -11.68 18.65
N ALA A 65 0.80 -11.02 18.74
CA ALA A 65 -0.14 -11.22 19.84
C ALA A 65 -0.74 -12.63 19.83
N VAL A 66 -1.11 -13.14 18.65
CA VAL A 66 -1.63 -14.51 18.48
C VAL A 66 -0.53 -15.54 18.78
N GLU A 67 0.68 -15.35 18.26
CA GLU A 67 1.84 -16.20 18.55
C GLU A 67 2.13 -16.26 20.04
N ALA A 68 2.18 -15.11 20.73
CA ALA A 68 2.40 -15.05 22.16
C ALA A 68 1.29 -15.78 22.94
N ALA A 69 0.02 -15.59 22.57
CA ALA A 69 -1.10 -16.28 23.19
C ALA A 69 -1.03 -17.81 23.00
N LEU A 70 -0.63 -18.27 21.81
CA LEU A 70 -0.46 -19.68 21.51
C LEU A 70 0.72 -20.29 22.28
N LEU A 71 1.83 -19.57 22.42
CA LEU A 71 3.01 -20.02 23.16
C LEU A 71 2.81 -20.01 24.69
N GLN A 72 1.98 -19.11 25.21
CA GLN A 72 1.65 -19.05 26.64
C GLN A 72 0.65 -20.12 27.08
N LYS A 73 -0.09 -20.71 26.13
CA LYS A 73 -1.09 -21.74 26.44
C LYS A 73 -0.39 -22.99 26.99
N ARG A 74 -0.88 -23.48 28.13
CA ARG A 74 -0.47 -24.77 28.68
C ARG A 74 -1.22 -25.88 27.94
N TYR A 75 -0.53 -26.52 27.01
CA TYR A 75 -1.00 -27.76 26.39
C TYR A 75 -0.69 -28.95 27.30
N GLU A 76 -1.49 -30.01 27.19
CA GLU A 76 -1.24 -31.28 27.89
C GLU A 76 0.12 -31.88 27.51
N GLU A 77 0.47 -31.78 26.23
CA GLU A 77 1.79 -32.08 25.72
C GLU A 77 2.50 -30.80 25.27
N PRO A 78 3.71 -30.49 25.79
CA PRO A 78 4.45 -29.31 25.38
C PRO A 78 4.91 -29.43 23.93
N LEU A 79 4.99 -28.30 23.23
CA LEU A 79 5.51 -28.26 21.87
C LEU A 79 6.97 -28.75 21.85
N PRO A 80 7.34 -29.70 20.97
CA PRO A 80 8.72 -30.15 20.83
C PRO A 80 9.68 -28.98 20.54
N SER A 81 10.83 -28.98 21.20
CA SER A 81 11.82 -27.89 21.11
C SER A 81 12.37 -27.66 19.69
N GLU A 82 12.43 -28.73 18.88
CA GLU A 82 12.81 -28.64 17.46
C GLU A 82 11.78 -27.87 16.64
N LEU A 83 10.49 -28.11 16.87
CA LEU A 83 9.40 -27.40 16.19
C LEU A 83 9.31 -25.93 16.63
N LEU A 84 9.57 -25.67 17.91
CA LEU A 84 9.70 -24.30 18.42
C LEU A 84 10.85 -23.55 17.72
N ARG A 85 12.03 -24.18 17.63
CA ARG A 85 13.20 -23.59 16.96
C ARG A 85 12.96 -23.39 15.46
N ALA A 86 12.16 -24.26 14.85
CA ALA A 86 11.75 -24.14 13.45
C ALA A 86 10.68 -23.05 13.22
N GLY A 87 10.17 -22.37 14.25
CA GLY A 87 9.18 -21.30 14.10
C GLY A 87 7.81 -21.82 13.67
N VAL A 88 7.41 -23.02 14.10
CA VAL A 88 6.14 -23.63 13.66
C VAL A 88 4.92 -22.78 14.00
N VAL A 89 4.93 -22.07 15.13
CA VAL A 89 3.82 -21.21 15.57
C VAL A 89 3.71 -19.97 14.68
N GLU A 90 4.82 -19.27 14.45
CA GLU A 90 4.88 -18.12 13.52
C GLU A 90 4.40 -18.53 12.12
N SER A 91 4.90 -19.66 11.62
CA SER A 91 4.49 -20.21 10.32
C SER A 91 3.00 -20.52 10.28
N ALA A 92 2.48 -21.22 11.30
CA ALA A 92 1.06 -21.58 11.37
C ALA A 92 0.16 -20.34 11.41
N VAL A 93 0.51 -19.32 12.21
CA VAL A 93 -0.22 -18.04 12.27
C VAL A 93 -0.20 -17.34 10.91
N GLY A 94 0.97 -17.26 10.27
CA GLY A 94 1.11 -16.66 8.95
C GLY A 94 0.28 -17.35 7.86
N TRP A 95 0.31 -18.69 7.82
CA TRP A 95 -0.45 -19.48 6.85
C TRP A 95 -1.96 -19.46 7.13
N ALA A 96 -2.37 -19.53 8.40
CA ALA A 96 -3.76 -19.42 8.80
C ALA A 96 -4.34 -18.05 8.38
N TRP A 97 -3.59 -16.97 8.58
CA TRP A 97 -4.01 -15.66 8.12
C TRP A 97 -4.15 -15.60 6.59
N ARG A 98 -3.11 -16.01 5.88
CA ARG A 98 -3.06 -15.92 4.41
C ARG A 98 -4.14 -16.75 3.73
N HIS A 99 -4.47 -17.92 4.25
CA HIS A 99 -5.39 -18.83 3.57
C HIS A 99 -6.76 -18.90 4.23
N VAL A 100 -6.84 -19.02 5.56
CA VAL A 100 -8.13 -19.20 6.25
C VAL A 100 -8.87 -17.88 6.29
N LEU A 101 -8.25 -16.80 6.79
CA LEU A 101 -8.93 -15.51 6.86
C LEU A 101 -9.22 -14.92 5.48
N ALA A 102 -8.31 -15.04 4.53
CA ALA A 102 -8.57 -14.62 3.15
C ALA A 102 -9.77 -15.37 2.55
N SER A 103 -9.90 -16.67 2.80
CA SER A 103 -11.04 -17.47 2.32
C SER A 103 -12.35 -17.07 3.02
N ILE A 104 -12.32 -16.79 4.32
CA ILE A 104 -13.49 -16.30 5.07
C ILE A 104 -13.97 -14.96 4.50
N VAL A 105 -13.05 -14.02 4.25
CA VAL A 105 -13.38 -12.70 3.67
C VAL A 105 -13.93 -12.82 2.26
N ALA A 106 -13.35 -13.71 1.44
CA ALA A 106 -13.87 -13.97 0.10
C ALA A 106 -15.29 -14.58 0.14
N ALA A 107 -15.51 -15.56 1.04
CA ALA A 107 -16.80 -16.21 1.21
C ALA A 107 -17.88 -15.27 1.79
N SER A 108 -17.49 -14.27 2.58
CA SER A 108 -18.42 -13.25 3.12
C SER A 108 -18.84 -12.19 2.10
N GLY A 109 -18.49 -12.34 0.82
CA GLY A 109 -18.72 -11.34 -0.22
C GLY A 109 -17.80 -10.12 -0.14
N GLY A 110 -16.68 -10.22 0.60
CA GLY A 110 -15.67 -9.17 0.66
C GLY A 110 -15.00 -8.95 -0.70
N GLY A 111 -14.93 -7.70 -1.15
CA GLY A 111 -14.33 -7.34 -2.43
C GLY A 111 -12.83 -7.62 -2.53
N SER A 112 -12.26 -7.46 -3.74
CA SER A 112 -10.87 -7.81 -4.07
C SER A 112 -9.82 -7.14 -3.17
N LEU A 113 -10.08 -5.92 -2.70
CA LEU A 113 -9.18 -5.21 -1.77
C LEU A 113 -9.17 -5.87 -0.38
N ALA A 114 -10.33 -6.29 0.15
CA ALA A 114 -10.40 -6.96 1.43
C ALA A 114 -9.68 -8.32 1.39
N ALA A 115 -9.85 -9.05 0.28
CA ALA A 115 -9.10 -10.29 0.03
C ALA A 115 -7.59 -10.06 -0.12
N LEU A 116 -7.18 -8.97 -0.80
CA LEU A 116 -5.76 -8.61 -0.96
C LEU A 116 -5.09 -8.21 0.36
N LEU A 117 -5.79 -7.43 1.20
CA LEU A 117 -5.34 -7.08 2.54
C LEU A 117 -5.23 -8.33 3.44
N ALA A 118 -6.21 -9.24 3.37
CA ALA A 118 -6.18 -10.51 4.08
C ALA A 118 -5.08 -11.46 3.59
N GLY A 119 -4.78 -11.48 2.29
CA GLY A 119 -3.70 -12.27 1.69
C GLY A 119 -2.29 -11.81 2.10
N GLY A 120 -2.17 -10.64 2.72
CA GLY A 120 -0.92 -10.12 3.29
C GLY A 120 0.07 -9.59 2.25
N ASP A 121 -0.38 -9.29 1.03
CA ASP A 121 0.47 -8.75 -0.04
C ASP A 121 0.21 -7.25 -0.28
N VAL A 122 0.14 -6.50 0.82
CA VAL A 122 -0.09 -5.05 0.78
C VAL A 122 1.09 -4.31 0.15
N GLN A 123 2.29 -4.92 0.13
CA GLN A 123 3.46 -4.36 -0.54
C GLN A 123 3.27 -4.22 -2.06
N ARG A 124 2.56 -5.15 -2.72
CA ARG A 124 2.20 -5.03 -4.13
C ARG A 124 1.31 -3.83 -4.43
N LEU A 125 0.57 -3.33 -3.44
CA LEU A 125 -0.25 -2.12 -3.57
C LEU A 125 0.52 -0.86 -3.14
N LEU A 126 1.28 -0.94 -2.04
CA LEU A 126 2.05 0.17 -1.49
C LEU A 126 3.04 0.73 -2.51
N TRP A 127 3.77 -0.15 -3.21
CA TRP A 127 4.82 0.30 -4.12
C TRP A 127 4.30 1.15 -5.29
N PRO A 128 3.31 0.69 -6.09
CA PRO A 128 2.71 1.52 -7.14
C PRO A 128 2.13 2.84 -6.63
N VAL A 129 1.43 2.83 -5.48
CA VAL A 129 0.83 4.05 -4.91
C VAL A 129 1.90 5.08 -4.58
N ARG A 130 3.02 4.66 -3.97
CA ARG A 130 4.14 5.56 -3.64
C ARG A 130 4.78 6.14 -4.90
N VAL A 131 5.04 5.30 -5.91
CA VAL A 131 5.65 5.74 -7.17
C VAL A 131 4.75 6.74 -7.90
N ILE A 132 3.45 6.46 -7.99
CA ILE A 132 2.49 7.37 -8.63
C ILE A 132 2.43 8.71 -7.86
N ALA A 133 2.38 8.67 -6.52
CA ALA A 133 2.36 9.89 -5.70
C ALA A 133 3.59 10.79 -5.95
N VAL A 134 4.79 10.20 -6.05
CA VAL A 134 6.03 10.91 -6.34
C VAL A 134 6.01 11.49 -7.76
N LEU A 135 5.65 10.69 -8.76
CA LEU A 135 5.62 11.14 -10.17
C LEU A 135 4.55 12.20 -10.44
N MET A 136 3.45 12.18 -9.69
CA MET A 136 2.38 13.18 -9.80
C MET A 136 2.68 14.47 -9.04
N CYS A 137 3.64 14.47 -8.10
CA CYS A 137 3.96 15.65 -7.32
C CYS A 137 5.03 16.50 -8.03
N PRO A 138 4.73 17.76 -8.41
CA PRO A 138 5.72 18.65 -9.01
C PRO A 138 6.92 18.95 -8.09
N ASP A 139 6.74 18.79 -6.79
CA ASP A 139 7.74 19.09 -5.76
C ASP A 139 7.73 18.02 -4.66
N ALA A 140 7.92 16.76 -5.07
CA ALA A 140 7.87 15.59 -4.17
C ALA A 140 8.83 15.70 -2.98
N ALA A 141 9.95 16.39 -3.17
CA ALA A 141 11.00 16.61 -2.17
C ALA A 141 10.56 17.49 -1.00
N ASN A 142 9.82 18.56 -1.28
CA ASN A 142 9.38 19.50 -0.25
C ASN A 142 7.92 19.26 0.19
N HIS A 143 7.17 18.43 -0.54
CA HIS A 143 5.83 18.01 -0.13
C HIS A 143 5.92 16.97 1.00
N ARG A 144 5.79 17.42 2.25
CA ARG A 144 5.93 16.62 3.48
C ARG A 144 5.33 15.21 3.42
N ALA A 145 4.04 15.07 3.09
CA ALA A 145 3.39 13.76 3.08
C ALA A 145 3.98 12.82 2.01
N VAL A 146 4.22 13.33 0.80
CA VAL A 146 4.85 12.58 -0.28
C VAL A 146 6.27 12.18 0.11
N ARG A 147 7.02 13.09 0.74
CA ARG A 147 8.36 12.83 1.23
C ARG A 147 8.38 11.68 2.25
N GLU A 148 7.62 11.84 3.33
CA GLU A 148 7.61 10.92 4.46
C GLU A 148 7.05 9.53 4.10
N HIS A 149 5.99 9.47 3.28
CA HIS A 149 5.24 8.24 3.09
C HIS A 149 5.49 7.54 1.75
N CYS A 150 6.10 8.24 0.79
CA CYS A 150 6.36 7.71 -0.55
C CYS A 150 7.85 7.74 -0.92
N TRP A 151 8.45 8.93 -0.96
CA TRP A 151 9.82 9.13 -1.41
C TRP A 151 10.85 8.42 -0.53
N ASP A 152 10.87 8.74 0.77
CA ASP A 152 11.83 8.16 1.70
C ASP A 152 11.74 6.62 1.73
N PRO A 153 10.54 6.00 1.80
CA PRO A 153 10.40 4.55 1.68
C PRO A 153 10.92 3.98 0.36
N ILE A 154 10.75 4.67 -0.78
CA ILE A 154 11.29 4.22 -2.07
C ILE A 154 12.82 4.16 -2.02
N VAL A 155 13.46 5.22 -1.54
CA VAL A 155 14.92 5.32 -1.45
C VAL A 155 15.49 4.29 -0.47
N ARG A 156 14.82 4.08 0.67
CA ARG A 156 15.28 3.14 1.72
C ARG A 156 15.07 1.67 1.39
N HIS A 157 13.99 1.30 0.67
CA HIS A 157 13.56 -0.09 0.52
C HIS A 157 13.69 -0.69 -0.89
N ALA A 158 14.09 0.09 -1.90
CA ALA A 158 14.41 -0.49 -3.20
C ALA A 158 15.66 -1.38 -3.10
N LYS A 159 15.64 -2.58 -3.70
CA LYS A 159 16.84 -3.43 -3.89
C LYS A 159 17.93 -2.58 -4.56
N ALA A 160 19.19 -2.72 -4.16
CA ALA A 160 20.28 -1.83 -4.61
C ALA A 160 20.24 -1.47 -6.10
N ASP A 161 20.03 -2.44 -6.99
CA ASP A 161 19.97 -2.20 -8.45
C ASP A 161 18.70 -1.45 -8.89
N VAL A 162 17.54 -1.79 -8.30
CA VAL A 162 16.27 -1.08 -8.57
C VAL A 162 16.28 0.31 -7.93
N ARG A 163 16.94 0.45 -6.78
CA ARG A 163 17.15 1.72 -6.08
C ARG A 163 17.96 2.65 -6.94
N ASP A 164 19.06 2.18 -7.50
CA ASP A 164 19.95 3.01 -8.31
C ASP A 164 19.23 3.42 -9.60
N VAL A 165 18.52 2.51 -10.29
CA VAL A 165 17.73 2.88 -11.49
C VAL A 165 16.56 3.84 -11.17
N VAL A 166 15.82 3.62 -10.08
CA VAL A 166 14.69 4.48 -9.70
C VAL A 166 15.21 5.84 -9.20
N ARG A 167 16.27 5.84 -8.38
CA ARG A 167 16.96 7.06 -7.94
C ARG A 167 17.45 7.84 -9.15
N ASP A 168 18.20 7.23 -10.05
CA ASP A 168 18.79 7.92 -11.21
C ASP A 168 17.70 8.52 -12.11
N ARG A 169 16.58 7.82 -12.33
CA ARG A 169 15.42 8.35 -13.07
C ARG A 169 14.72 9.50 -12.33
N LEU A 170 14.59 9.42 -11.01
CA LEU A 170 14.01 10.49 -10.21
C LEU A 170 14.95 11.71 -10.14
N THR A 171 16.26 11.51 -10.05
CA THR A 171 17.28 12.58 -10.12
C THR A 171 17.24 13.30 -11.47
N GLN A 172 17.09 12.57 -12.57
CA GLN A 172 16.90 13.16 -13.91
C GLN A 172 15.61 13.97 -14.01
N THR A 173 14.56 13.54 -13.31
CA THR A 173 13.24 14.22 -13.31
C THR A 173 13.23 15.44 -12.37
N PHE A 174 13.98 15.40 -11.27
CA PHE A 174 14.03 16.43 -10.23
C PHE A 174 15.48 16.92 -9.98
N PRO A 175 16.13 17.57 -10.96
CA PRO A 175 17.58 17.85 -10.92
C PRO A 175 18.01 18.98 -9.96
N LYS A 176 17.07 19.65 -9.28
CA LYS A 176 17.34 20.80 -8.38
C LYS A 176 17.16 20.49 -6.89
N ASP A 177 16.94 19.24 -6.52
CA ASP A 177 16.78 18.83 -5.13
C ASP A 177 18.15 18.70 -4.43
N PRO A 178 18.38 19.39 -3.29
CA PRO A 178 19.66 19.42 -2.58
C PRO A 178 20.14 18.08 -2.03
N TRP A 179 19.36 17.00 -2.11
CA TRP A 179 19.79 15.65 -1.74
C TRP A 179 20.49 14.87 -2.87
N PHE A 180 20.59 15.43 -4.08
CA PHE A 180 21.31 14.84 -5.22
C PHE A 180 22.63 15.53 -5.57
N VAL A 181 23.06 16.49 -4.73
CA VAL A 181 24.37 17.15 -4.81
C VAL A 181 25.32 16.53 -3.80
#